data_AF-A0A7X7SER8-F1
#
_entry.id   AF-A0A7X7SER8-F1
#
_cell.length_a   1.000
_cell.length_b   1.000
_cell.length_c   1.000
_cell.angle_alpha   90.00
_cell.angle_beta   90.00
_cell.angle_gamma   90.00
#
_symmetry.space_group_name_H-M   'P 1'
#
loop_
_entity.id
_entity.type
_entity.pdbx_description
1 polymer ?
#
loop_
_entity_poly.entity_id
_entity_poly.type
_entity_poly.pdbx_seq_one_letter_code
_entity_poly.pdbx_strand_id
1 'polypeptide(L)' 'LQEREFKAAEERGFTAIKHQREVGAGYFDSIATTVDPNTSTAALKGSTEEGQFH' A
#
# COMPACT_ATOMS: atom_id res chain seq x y z
N LEU A 1 0.66 -11.70 15.79
CA LEU A 1 0.96 -12.16 14.41
C LEU A 1 1.71 -11.07 13.65
N GLN A 2 1.18 -9.85 13.65
CA GLN A 2 1.79 -8.65 13.06
C GLN A 2 3.32 -8.49 13.30
N GLU A 3 3.80 -8.60 14.54
CA GLU A 3 5.25 -8.54 14.86
C GLU A 3 6.10 -9.58 14.12
N ARG A 4 5.55 -10.79 13.90
CA ARG A 4 6.24 -11.83 13.14
C ARG A 4 6.33 -11.47 11.66
N GLU A 5 5.32 -10.77 11.14
CA GLU A 5 5.27 -10.31 9.76
C GLU A 5 6.24 -9.15 9.53
N PHE A 6 6.34 -8.21 10.49
CA PHE A 6 7.38 -7.16 10.46
C PHE A 6 8.79 -7.75 10.47
N LYS A 7 9.06 -8.67 11.40
CA LYS A 7 10.36 -9.36 11.45
C LYS A 7 10.65 -10.13 10.15
N ALA A 8 9.65 -10.77 9.57
CA ALA A 8 9.78 -11.44 8.28
C ALA A 8 10.02 -10.47 7.11
N ALA A 9 9.48 -9.25 7.18
CA ALA A 9 9.71 -8.20 6.20
C ALA A 9 11.19 -7.79 6.19
N GLU A 10 11.76 -7.55 7.37
CA GLU A 10 13.17 -7.18 7.53
C GLU A 10 14.13 -8.32 7.16
N GLU A 11 13.87 -9.54 7.64
CA GLU A 11 14.80 -10.66 7.50
C GLU A 11 14.70 -11.39 6.16
N ARG A 12 13.51 -11.39 5.55
CA ARG A 12 13.17 -12.26 4.41
C ARG A 12 12.46 -11.55 3.27
N GLY A 13 12.26 -10.23 3.36
CA GLY A 13 11.59 -9.45 2.31
C GLY A 13 10.09 -9.74 2.18
N PHE A 14 9.42 -10.17 3.26
CA PHE A 14 7.96 -10.33 3.27
C PHE A 14 7.25 -8.97 3.07
N THR A 15 6.30 -8.87 2.14
CA THR A 15 5.70 -7.59 1.72
C THR A 15 4.27 -7.36 2.19
N ALA A 16 3.52 -8.42 2.52
CA ALA A 16 2.08 -8.34 2.79
C ALA A 16 1.71 -7.61 4.11
N ILE A 17 2.70 -7.12 4.87
CA ILE A 17 2.45 -6.17 5.97
C ILE A 17 1.77 -4.88 5.48
N LYS A 18 2.11 -4.44 4.25
CA LYS A 18 1.45 -3.34 3.53
C LYS A 18 0.41 -3.94 2.58
N HIS A 19 -0.67 -4.46 3.17
CA HIS A 19 -1.65 -5.29 2.47
C HIS A 19 -2.48 -4.51 1.43
N GLN A 20 -2.69 -3.20 1.59
CA GLN A 20 -3.38 -2.38 0.57
C GLN A 20 -2.56 -2.39 -0.72
N ARG A 21 -1.26 -2.15 -0.62
CA ARG A 21 -0.33 -2.30 -1.74
C ARG A 21 -0.32 -3.73 -2.30
N GLU A 22 -0.25 -4.72 -1.43
CA GLU A 22 -0.14 -6.14 -1.82
C GLU A 22 -1.33 -6.59 -2.69
N VAL A 23 -2.53 -6.11 -2.39
CA VAL A 23 -3.75 -6.41 -3.19
C VAL A 23 -3.96 -5.46 -4.38
N GLY A 24 -2.99 -4.59 -4.67
CA GLY A 24 -2.96 -3.77 -5.87
C GLY A 24 -3.66 -2.42 -5.76
N ALA A 25 -3.90 -1.88 -4.56
CA ALA A 25 -4.49 -0.54 -4.42
C ALA A 25 -3.70 0.52 -5.22
N GLY A 26 -2.36 0.47 -5.17
CA GLY A 26 -1.51 1.38 -5.94
C GLY A 26 -1.53 1.16 -7.45
N TYR A 27 -1.79 -0.07 -7.89
CA TYR A 27 -1.96 -0.38 -9.31
C TYR A 27 -3.25 0.26 -9.84
N PHE A 28 -4.35 0.13 -9.09
CA PHE A 28 -5.62 0.75 -9.46
C PHE A 28 -5.59 2.28 -9.33
N ASP A 29 -4.86 2.84 -8.36
CA ASP A 29 -4.62 4.29 -8.28
C ASP A 29 -3.85 4.82 -9.50
N SER A 30 -2.89 4.04 -9.99
CA SER A 30 -2.15 4.39 -11.22
C SER A 30 -3.06 4.40 -12.44
N ILE A 31 -3.97 3.41 -12.55
CA ILE A 31 -4.99 3.39 -13.60
C ILE A 31 -5.92 4.61 -13.46
N ALA A 32 -6.42 4.88 -12.26
CA ALA A 32 -7.31 6.01 -12.00
C ALA A 32 -6.67 7.35 -12.38
N THR A 33 -5.41 7.57 -12.01
CA THR A 33 -4.66 8.78 -12.34
C THR A 33 -4.32 8.88 -13.82
N THR A 34 -4.16 7.75 -14.51
CA THR A 34 -3.99 7.74 -15.98
C THR A 34 -5.25 8.19 -16.70
N VAL A 35 -6.43 7.84 -16.17
CA VAL A 35 -7.74 8.28 -16.72
C VAL A 35 -8.02 9.73 -16.36
N ASP A 36 -7.82 10.10 -15.10
CA ASP A 36 -7.96 11.47 -14.60
C ASP A 36 -6.77 11.83 -13.69
N PRO A 37 -5.81 12.62 -14.20
CA PRO A 37 -4.66 13.05 -13.42
C PRO A 37 -4.98 13.87 -12.17
N ASN A 38 -6.19 14.45 -12.10
CA ASN A 38 -6.63 15.29 -10.98
C ASN A 38 -7.66 14.59 -10.09
N THR A 39 -7.77 13.26 -10.17
CA THR A 39 -8.70 12.49 -9.35
C THR A 39 -8.53 12.78 -7.86
N SER A 40 -9.64 13.04 -7.18
CA SER A 40 -9.69 13.28 -5.74
C SER A 40 -10.03 12.03 -4.93
N THR A 41 -10.19 10.87 -5.58
CA THR A 41 -10.68 9.63 -4.96
C THR A 41 -9.69 8.47 -5.09
N ALA A 42 -8.39 8.74 -5.26
CA ALA A 42 -7.34 7.72 -5.14
C ALA A 42 -7.29 7.14 -3.71
N ALA A 43 -6.92 5.87 -3.58
CA ALA A 43 -7.08 5.10 -2.35
C ALA A 43 -5.86 5.14 -1.41
N LEU A 44 -4.63 5.11 -1.94
CA LEU A 44 -3.42 5.01 -1.11
C LEU A 44 -3.08 6.32 -0.40
N LYS A 45 -3.28 7.45 -1.07
CA LYS A 45 -2.99 8.77 -0.52
C LYS A 45 -3.94 9.06 0.66
N GLY A 46 -3.38 9.28 1.85
CA GLY A 46 -4.13 9.48 3.09
C GLY A 46 -4.60 8.18 3.77
N SER A 47 -4.18 7.01 3.29
CA SER A 47 -4.47 5.73 3.94
C SER A 47 -3.69 5.59 5.26
N THR A 48 -4.19 4.78 6.19
CA THR A 48 -3.43 4.42 7.41
C THR A 48 -2.16 3.65 7.08
N GLU A 49 -2.13 2.92 5.96
CA GLU A 49 -0.92 2.25 5.47
C GLU A 49 0.19 3.27 5.12
N GLU A 50 -0.13 4.36 4.41
CA GLU A 50 0.81 5.44 4.13
C GLU A 50 1.32 6.12 5.41
N GLY A 51 0.42 6.35 6.38
CA GLY A 51 0.72 7.11 7.60
C GLY A 51 1.36 6.32 8.75
N GLN A 52 1.30 4.98 8.73
CA GLN A 52 1.69 4.16 9.89
C GLN A 52 2.69 3.04 9.55
N PHE A 53 2.86 2.70 8.26
CA PHE A 53 3.76 1.64 7.83
C PHE A 53 4.90 2.24 6.99
N HIS A 54 6.02 2.56 7.65
CA HIS A 54 7.23 3.13 7.02
C HIS A 54 8.21 2.01 6.65
#